data_AF-A0A1C8PQI1-F1
#
_entry.id   AF-A0A1C8PQI1-F1
#
_cell.length_a   1.000
_cell.length_b   1.000
_cell.length_c   1.000
_cell.angle_alpha   90.00
_cell.angle_beta   90.00
_cell.angle_gamma   90.00
#
_symmetry.space_group_name_H-M   'P 1'
#
loop_
_entity.id
_entity.type
_entity.pdbx_description
1 polymer ?
#
loop_
_entity_poly.entity_id
_entity_poly.type
_entity_poly.pdbx_seq_one_letter_code
_entity_poly.pdbx_strand_id
1 'polypeptide(L)' 'FYTASSEVPNFPEFVVVGTVDGVQMFHYDSNSQRAVPKQDWINKAAETLPQYWERETGNCKGDQQTFKANIDIVKQ' A
#
# COMPACT_ATOMS: atom_id res chain seq x y z
N PHE A 1 -7.20 -2.98 2.48
CA PHE A 1 -6.63 -4.20 3.08
C PHE A 1 -5.13 -4.05 3.18
N TYR A 2 -4.57 -4.48 4.31
CA TYR A 2 -3.13 -4.49 4.60
C TYR A 2 -2.69 -5.94 4.78
N THR A 3 -1.65 -6.34 4.08
CA THR A 3 -1.01 -7.64 4.24
C THR A 3 0.45 -7.42 4.56
N ALA A 4 0.91 -7.97 5.67
CA ALA A 4 2.33 -8.05 5.99
C ALA A 4 2.73 -9.52 6.03
N SER A 5 3.88 -9.84 5.47
CA SER A 5 4.42 -11.19 5.41
C SER A 5 5.88 -11.19 5.82
N SER A 6 6.39 -12.35 6.24
CA SER A 6 7.79 -12.52 6.59
C SER A 6 8.26 -13.87 6.08
N GLU A 7 9.39 -13.88 5.38
CA GLU A 7 10.03 -15.09 4.85
C GLU A 7 9.15 -15.87 3.84
N VAL A 8 8.18 -15.20 3.21
CA VAL A 8 7.38 -15.79 2.13
C VAL A 8 8.09 -15.56 0.78
N PRO A 9 8.56 -16.61 0.10
CA PRO A 9 9.27 -16.45 -1.16
C PRO A 9 8.35 -15.89 -2.25
N ASN A 10 8.89 -15.03 -3.11
CA ASN A 10 8.20 -14.43 -4.26
C ASN A 10 6.93 -13.60 -3.92
N PHE A 11 6.78 -13.17 -2.67
CA PHE A 11 5.69 -12.30 -2.24
C PHE A 11 6.26 -11.07 -1.52
N PRO A 12 5.70 -9.85 -1.71
CA PRO A 12 6.18 -8.67 -1.00
C PRO A 12 5.98 -8.78 0.52
N GLU A 13 6.93 -8.27 1.30
CA GLU A 13 6.83 -8.21 2.76
C GLU A 13 5.63 -7.36 3.22
N PHE A 14 5.19 -6.41 2.40
CA PHE A 14 4.03 -5.59 2.69
C PHE A 14 3.25 -5.22 1.43
N VAL A 15 1.92 -5.28 1.50
CA VAL A 15 0.99 -4.95 0.41
C VAL A 15 -0.20 -4.17 0.96
N VAL A 16 -0.59 -3.10 0.26
CA VAL A 16 -1.84 -2.38 0.50
C VAL A 16 -2.70 -2.44 -0.76
N VAL A 17 -3.95 -2.86 -0.58
CA VAL A 17 -4.98 -2.85 -1.63
C VAL A 17 -6.15 -2.01 -1.15
N GLY A 18 -6.41 -0.90 -1.85
CA GLY A 18 -7.60 -0.08 -1.65
C GLY A 18 -8.71 -0.52 -2.60
N THR A 19 -9.93 -0.72 -2.09
CA THR A 19 -11.09 -1.13 -2.88
C THR A 19 -12.29 -0.22 -2.64
N VAL A 20 -13.07 0.03 -3.69
CA VAL A 20 -14.40 0.66 -3.63
C VAL A 20 -15.36 -0.28 -4.32
N ASP A 21 -16.42 -0.72 -3.62
CA ASP A 21 -17.41 -1.69 -4.10
C ASP A 21 -16.80 -2.97 -4.71
N GLY A 22 -15.75 -3.48 -4.05
CA GLY A 22 -15.03 -4.68 -4.49
C GLY A 22 -14.07 -4.46 -5.67
N VAL A 23 -14.05 -3.28 -6.28
CA VAL A 23 -13.13 -2.91 -7.35
C VAL A 23 -11.85 -2.34 -6.76
N GLN A 24 -10.69 -2.86 -7.17
CA GLN A 24 -9.40 -2.35 -6.74
C GLN A 24 -9.15 -0.95 -7.30
N MET A 25 -9.08 0.04 -6.41
CA MET A 25 -8.81 1.45 -6.65
C MET A 25 -7.31 1.72 -6.80
N PHE A 26 -6.49 1.18 -5.89
CA PHE A 26 -5.04 1.33 -5.94
C PHE A 26 -4.31 0.13 -5.36
N HIS A 27 -3.01 0.07 -5.64
CA HIS A 27 -2.08 -0.94 -5.16
C HIS A 27 -0.82 -0.28 -4.61
N TYR A 28 -0.29 -0.80 -3.51
CA TYR A 28 1.07 -0.55 -3.04
C TYR A 28 1.70 -1.89 -2.66
N ASP A 29 2.98 -2.07 -2.95
CA ASP A 29 3.78 -3.14 -2.35
C ASP A 29 5.18 -2.67 -1.96
N SER A 30 5.81 -3.41 -1.05
CA SER A 30 7.14 -3.09 -0.49
C SER A 30 8.27 -3.16 -1.52
N ASN A 31 8.04 -3.76 -2.69
CA ASN A 31 9.05 -3.85 -3.75
C ASN A 31 9.03 -2.58 -4.60
N SER A 32 7.84 -2.14 -5.03
CA SER A 32 7.69 -0.92 -5.83
C SER A 32 7.70 0.36 -5.00
N GLN A 33 7.34 0.25 -3.71
CA GLN A 33 7.25 1.34 -2.73
C GLN A 33 6.51 2.57 -3.23
N ARG A 34 5.43 2.35 -3.99
CA ARG A 34 4.63 3.40 -4.62
C ARG A 34 3.17 3.01 -4.64
N ALA A 35 2.29 3.92 -4.23
CA ALA A 35 0.86 3.77 -4.41
C ALA A 35 0.52 4.06 -5.89
N VAL A 36 -0.05 3.07 -6.58
CA VAL A 36 -0.35 3.12 -8.01
C VAL A 36 -1.87 3.01 -8.20
N PRO A 37 -2.53 4.01 -8.82
CA PRO A 37 -3.93 3.89 -9.20
C PRO A 37 -4.14 2.71 -10.14
N LYS A 38 -5.30 2.06 -10.01
CA LYS A 38 -5.72 0.94 -10.86
C LYS A 38 -6.97 1.25 -11.70
N GLN A 39 -7.59 2.40 -11.47
CA GLN A 39 -8.78 2.85 -12.20
C GLN A 39 -8.64 4.32 -12.62
N ASP A 40 -9.20 4.67 -13.77
CA ASP A 40 -9.12 6.04 -14.30
C ASP A 40 -9.89 7.04 -13.43
N TRP A 41 -11.02 6.62 -12.86
CA TRP A 41 -11.87 7.50 -12.06
C TRP A 41 -11.17 8.02 -10.80
N ILE A 42 -10.33 7.21 -10.14
CA ILE A 42 -9.57 7.68 -8.97
C ILE A 42 -8.44 8.60 -9.39
N ASN A 43 -7.81 8.34 -10.54
CA ASN A 43 -6.75 9.19 -11.02
C ASN A 43 -7.29 10.59 -11.38
N LYS A 44 -8.45 10.64 -12.06
CA LYS A 44 -9.15 11.88 -12.36
C LYS A 44 -9.60 12.63 -11.10
N ALA A 45 -10.07 11.91 -10.07
CA ALA A 45 -10.42 12.53 -8.80
C ALA A 45 -9.17 13.15 -8.12
N ALA A 46 -8.04 12.44 -8.15
CA ALA A 46 -6.77 12.87 -7.58
C ALA A 46 -6.16 14.10 -8.29
N GLU A 47 -6.50 14.40 -9.54
CA GLU A 47 -6.05 15.61 -10.25
C GLU A 47 -6.43 16.92 -9.52
N THR A 48 -7.55 16.90 -8.78
CA THR A 48 -8.01 18.06 -8.00
C THR A 48 -7.35 18.15 -6.61
N LEU A 49 -6.53 17.17 -6.25
CA LEU A 49 -5.85 17.05 -4.96
C LEU A 49 -4.34 16.96 -5.18
N PRO A 50 -3.63 18.11 -5.23
CA PRO A 50 -2.18 18.12 -5.40
C PRO A 50 -1.50 17.18 -4.41
N GLN A 51 -0.50 16.43 -4.88
CA GLN A 51 0.30 15.51 -4.06
C GLN A 51 -0.47 14.33 -3.45
N TYR A 52 -1.72 14.07 -3.87
CA TYR A 52 -2.50 12.95 -3.31
C TYR A 52 -1.73 11.62 -3.35
N TRP A 53 -1.23 11.21 -4.51
CA TRP A 53 -0.48 9.95 -4.63
C TRP A 53 0.86 9.93 -3.90
N GLU A 54 1.50 11.09 -3.73
CA GLU A 54 2.72 11.21 -2.94
C GLU A 54 2.42 10.98 -1.46
N ARG A 55 1.34 11.60 -0.95
CA ARG A 55 0.86 11.40 0.42
C ARG A 55 0.43 9.95 0.65
N GLU A 56 -0.35 9.36 -0.24
CA GLU A 56 -0.76 7.95 -0.11
C GLU A 56 0.44 7.00 -0.14
N THR A 57 1.45 7.29 -0.96
CA THR A 57 2.72 6.55 -0.96
C THR A 57 3.47 6.71 0.36
N GLY A 58 3.53 7.92 0.91
CA GLY A 58 4.14 8.21 2.21
C GLY A 58 3.46 7.47 3.36
N ASN A 59 2.12 7.48 3.38
CA ASN A 59 1.31 6.74 4.36
C ASN A 59 1.62 5.24 4.29
N CYS A 60 1.59 4.65 3.09
CA CYS A 60 1.89 3.22 2.92
C CYS A 60 3.32 2.86 3.35
N LYS A 61 4.30 3.74 3.12
CA LYS A 61 5.67 3.55 3.62
C LYS A 61 5.74 3.58 5.15
N GLY A 62 5.00 4.49 5.79
CA GLY A 62 4.87 4.54 7.24
C GLY A 62 4.27 3.24 7.79
N ASP A 63 3.13 2.82 7.24
CA ASP A 63 2.45 1.58 7.62
C ASP A 63 3.38 0.37 7.43
N GLN A 64 4.14 0.30 6.33
CA GLN A 64 5.13 -0.76 6.09
C GLN A 64 6.14 -0.87 7.24
N GLN A 65 6.71 0.25 7.71
CA GLN A 65 7.68 0.22 8.82
C GLN A 65 7.04 -0.23 10.12
N THR A 66 5.81 0.21 10.40
CA THR A 66 5.05 -0.23 11.58
C THR A 66 4.78 -1.72 11.55
N PHE A 67 4.33 -2.28 10.42
CA PHE A 67 4.06 -3.71 10.30
C PHE A 67 5.32 -4.56 10.38
N LYS A 68 6.45 -4.07 9.83
CA LYS A 68 7.74 -4.74 9.99
C LYS A 68 8.12 -4.87 11.47
N ALA A 69 8.07 -3.78 12.23
CA ALA A 69 8.34 -3.80 13.67
C ALA A 69 7.37 -4.72 14.44
N ASN A 70 6.08 -4.71 14.08
CA ASN A 70 5.09 -5.55 14.73
C ASN A 70 5.32 -7.05 14.47
N ILE A 71 5.73 -7.44 13.26
CA ILE A 71 6.09 -8.83 12.95
C ILE A 71 7.28 -9.27 13.80
N ASP A 72 8.31 -8.42 13.91
CA ASP A 72 9.50 -8.73 14.73
C ASP A 72 9.15 -8.93 16.21
N ILE A 73 8.16 -8.19 16.73
CA ILE A 73 7.64 -8.35 18.10
C ILE A 73 6.81 -9.63 18.22
N VAL A 74 5.89 -9.89 17.29
CA VAL A 74 4.97 -11.04 17.35
C VAL A 74 5.70 -12.38 17.15
N LYS A 75 6.87 -12.37 16.49
CA LYS A 75 7.71 -13.55 16.30
C LYS A 75 8.51 -13.97 17.54
N GLN A 76 8.62 -13.12 18.56
CA GLN A 76 9.31 -13.45 19.82
C GLN A 76 8.49 -14.44 20.65
#